data_AF-A0A3N5PSP4-F1
#
_entry.id   AF-A0A3N5PSP4-F1
#
_cell.length_a   1.000
_cell.length_b   1.000
_cell.length_c   1.000
_cell.angle_alpha   90.00
_cell.angle_beta   90.00
_cell.angle_gamma   90.00
#
_symmetry.space_group_name_H-M   'P 1'
#
loop_
_entity.id
_entity.type
_entity.pdbx_description
1 polymer ?
#
loop_
_entity_poly.entity_id
_entity_poly.type
_entity_poly.pdbx_seq_one_letter_code
_entity_poly.pdbx_strand_id
1 'polypeptide(L)' 'MLLALIVLLPFVGSICAAFLPANARNAEAWLAGAVAAICTALVAMRYGDVVDGGVVRTNLAWLPQYGLDFYLRMD' A
#
# COMPACT_ATOMS: atom_id res chain seq x y z
N MET A 1 9.25 8.21 -0.63
CA MET A 1 8.08 7.58 -1.29
C MET A 1 7.12 7.18 -0.20
N LEU A 2 5.83 7.53 -0.27
CA LEU A 2 4.90 7.32 0.83
C LEU A 2 4.65 5.82 1.07
N LEU A 3 4.88 5.36 2.30
CA LEU A 3 4.44 4.04 2.77
C LEU A 3 2.92 3.86 2.63
N ALA A 4 2.18 4.98 2.69
CA ALA A 4 0.73 5.00 2.49
C ALA A 4 0.32 4.42 1.13
N LEU A 5 1.13 4.54 0.07
CA LEU A 5 0.79 3.99 -1.23
C LEU A 5 0.70 2.46 -1.20
N ILE A 6 1.63 1.80 -0.49
CA ILE A 6 1.67 0.34 -0.33
C ILE A 6 0.40 -0.12 0.41
N VAL A 7 -0.02 0.64 1.42
CA VAL A 7 -1.23 0.36 2.20
C VAL A 7 -2.50 0.63 1.38
N LEU A 8 -2.52 1.68 0.56
CA LEU A 8 -3.70 2.10 -0.20
C LEU A 8 -3.96 1.24 -1.44
N LEU A 9 -2.91 0.66 -2.06
CA LEU A 9 -3.03 -0.10 -3.30
C LEU A 9 -4.07 -1.24 -3.24
N PRO A 10 -4.10 -2.08 -2.19
CA PRO A 10 -5.14 -3.11 -2.04
C PRO A 10 -6.56 -2.56 -1.99
N PHE A 11 -6.78 -1.42 -1.32
CA PHE A 11 -8.10 -0.80 -1.25
C PHE A 11 -8.54 -0.24 -2.59
N VAL A 12 -7.61 0.41 -3.32
CA VAL A 12 -7.86 0.86 -4.70
C VAL A 12 -8.17 -0.33 -5.59
N GLY A 13 -7.42 -1.43 -5.46
CA GLY A 13 -7.69 -2.70 -6.14
C GLY A 13 -9.10 -3.23 -5.87
N SER A 14 -9.55 -3.22 -4.62
CA SER A 14 -10.92 -3.62 -4.25
C SER A 14 -11.99 -2.70 -4.83
N ILE A 15 -11.76 -1.39 -4.85
CA ILE A 15 -12.66 -0.42 -5.47
C ILE A 15 -12.75 -0.70 -6.98
N CYS A 16 -11.62 -0.92 -7.65
CA CYS A 16 -11.59 -1.31 -9.06
C CYS A 16 -12.34 -2.63 -9.30
N ALA A 17 -12.13 -3.63 -8.44
CA ALA A 17 -12.83 -4.92 -8.49
C ALA A 17 -14.36 -4.76 -8.42
N ALA A 18 -14.86 -3.83 -7.61
CA ALA A 18 -16.30 -3.59 -7.46
C ALA A 18 -16.99 -3.10 -8.74
N PHE A 19 -16.24 -2.59 -9.73
CA PHE A 19 -16.78 -2.17 -11.03
C PHE A 19 -16.73 -3.29 -12.09
N LEU A 20 -16.13 -4.45 -11.80
CA LEU A 20 -16.11 -5.56 -12.73
C LEU A 20 -17.46 -6.30 -12.77
N PRO A 21 -17.81 -6.91 -13.92
CA PRO A 21 -18.98 -7.78 -14.01
C PRO A 21 -18.83 -8.97 -13.06
N ALA A 22 -19.94 -9.41 -12.43
CA ALA A 22 -19.94 -10.53 -11.49
C ALA A 22 -19.39 -11.86 -12.04
N ASN A 23 -19.25 -12.00 -13.36
CA ASN A 23 -18.70 -13.19 -14.02
C ASN A 23 -17.24 -13.01 -14.49
N ALA A 24 -16.56 -11.93 -14.09
CA ALA A 24 -15.23 -11.57 -14.55
C ALA A 24 -14.09 -12.11 -13.65
N ARG A 25 -14.25 -13.33 -13.11
CA ARG A 25 -13.32 -13.95 -12.14
C ARG A 25 -11.84 -13.90 -12.55
N ASN A 26 -11.55 -14.05 -13.84
CA ASN A 26 -10.17 -14.06 -14.34
C ASN A 26 -9.56 -12.66 -14.28
N ALA A 27 -10.35 -11.63 -14.58
CA ALA A 27 -9.90 -10.25 -14.52
C ALA A 27 -9.71 -9.79 -13.07
N GLU A 28 -10.59 -10.21 -12.15
CA GLU A 28 -10.42 -9.99 -10.70
C GLU A 28 -9.14 -10.65 -10.17
N ALA A 29 -8.87 -11.90 -10.59
CA ALA A 29 -7.64 -12.60 -10.21
C ALA A 29 -6.38 -11.92 -10.74
N TRP A 30 -6.38 -11.47 -12.00
CA TRP A 30 -5.26 -10.70 -12.57
C TRP A 30 -5.07 -9.36 -11.88
N LEU A 31 -6.15 -8.65 -11.53
CA LEU A 31 -6.10 -7.39 -10.78
C LEU A 31 -5.47 -7.60 -9.41
N ALA A 32 -5.95 -8.59 -8.66
CA ALA A 32 -5.39 -8.92 -7.34
C ALA A 32 -3.91 -9.30 -7.43
N GLY A 33 -3.55 -10.13 -8.42
CA GLY A 33 -2.15 -10.51 -8.68
C GLY A 33 -1.26 -9.32 -9.02
N ALA A 34 -1.73 -8.41 -9.88
CA ALA A 34 -1.00 -7.20 -10.25
C ALA A 34 -0.79 -6.26 -9.04
N VAL A 35 -1.84 -6.04 -8.24
CA VAL A 35 -1.76 -5.25 -7.00
C VAL A 35 -0.73 -5.85 -6.04
N ALA A 36 -0.76 -7.18 -5.82
CA ALA A 36 0.19 -7.87 -4.98
C ALA A 36 1.64 -7.77 -5.51
N ALA A 37 1.83 -7.93 -6.83
CA ALA A 37 3.14 -7.81 -7.47
C ALA A 37 3.71 -6.39 -7.34
N ILE A 38 2.90 -5.35 -7.53
CA ILE A 38 3.31 -3.96 -7.37
C ILE A 38 3.68 -3.69 -5.91
N CYS A 39 2.85 -4.11 -4.94
CA CYS A 39 3.19 -3.97 -3.52
C CYS A 39 4.51 -4.66 -3.17
N THR A 40 4.74 -5.86 -3.71
CA THR A 40 5.98 -6.61 -3.51
C THR A 40 7.18 -5.85 -4.08
N ALA A 41 7.08 -5.32 -5.30
CA ALA A 41 8.13 -4.51 -5.91
C ALA A 41 8.41 -3.24 -5.09
N LEU A 42 7.38 -2.54 -4.62
CA LEU A 42 7.52 -1.34 -3.78
C LEU A 42 8.24 -1.64 -2.45
N VAL A 43 7.93 -2.78 -1.81
CA VAL A 43 8.61 -3.22 -0.60
C VAL A 43 10.05 -3.65 -0.89
N ALA A 44 10.29 -4.41 -1.96
CA ALA A 44 11.64 -4.83 -2.36
C ALA A 44 12.57 -3.63 -2.64
N MET A 45 12.05 -2.56 -3.24
CA MET A 45 12.80 -1.31 -3.43
C MET A 45 13.17 -0.60 -2.13
N ARG A 46 12.48 -0.88 -1.02
CA ARG A 46 12.75 -0.32 0.31
C ARG A 46 13.64 -1.19 1.17
N TYR A 47 13.98 -2.40 0.70
CA TYR A 47 14.78 -3.35 1.45
C TYR A 47 16.15 -2.77 1.87
N GLY A 48 16.83 -2.05 0.98
CA GLY A 48 18.11 -1.39 1.29
C GLY A 48 17.98 -0.34 2.42
N ASP A 49 16.89 0.43 2.42
CA ASP A 49 16.65 1.46 3.44
C ASP A 49 16.50 0.85 4.85
N VAL A 50 16.10 -0.42 4.96
CA VAL A 50 15.84 -1.11 6.23
C VAL A 50 17.05 -1.93 6.68
N VAL A 51 17.70 -2.66 5.76
CA VAL A 51 18.83 -3.55 6.08
C VAL A 51 20.03 -2.80 6.65
N ASP A 52 20.25 -1.55 6.22
CA ASP A 52 21.32 -0.70 6.74
C ASP A 52 21.00 -0.11 8.12
N GLY A 53 20.01 -0.65 8.83
CA GLY A 53 19.52 -0.18 10.13
C GLY A 53 18.67 1.09 10.04
N GLY A 54 18.30 1.50 8.83
CA GLY A 54 17.41 2.62 8.60
C GLY A 54 15.95 2.27 8.89
N VAL A 55 15.15 3.30 9.14
CA VAL A 55 13.71 3.17 9.39
C VAL A 55 12.99 4.11 8.44
N VAL A 56 12.19 3.54 7.53
CA VAL A 56 11.36 4.36 6.64
C VAL A 56 10.12 4.79 7.39
N ARG A 57 9.86 6.09 7.42
CA ARG A 57 8.74 6.69 8.18
C ARG A 57 7.92 7.59 7.28
N THR A 58 6.62 7.59 7.50
CA THR A 58 5.68 8.53 6.88
C THR A 58 4.71 8.98 7.95
N ASN A 59 4.69 10.28 8.24
CA ASN A 59 3.72 10.89 9.13
C ASN A 59 2.77 11.75 8.29
N LEU A 60 1.47 11.53 8.46
CA LEU A 60 0.40 12.32 7.87
C LEU A 60 -0.45 12.88 9.00
N ALA A 61 -0.53 14.21 9.11
CA ALA A 61 -1.39 14.87 10.09
C ALA A 61 -2.86 14.49 9.82
N TRP A 62 -3.53 13.88 10.80
CA TRP A 62 -4.91 13.43 10.64
C TRP A 62 -5.88 14.30 11.44
N LEU A 63 -5.69 14.34 12.75
CA LEU A 63 -6.48 15.12 13.71
C LEU A 63 -5.51 15.83 14.67
N PRO A 64 -4.71 16.79 14.16
CA PRO A 64 -3.59 17.35 14.89
C PRO A 64 -4.04 18.13 16.13
N GLN A 65 -5.24 18.70 16.16
CA GLN A 65 -5.78 19.34 17.37
C GLN A 65 -5.98 18.36 18.54
N TYR A 66 -6.03 17.06 18.25
CA TYR A 66 -6.12 15.98 19.25
C TYR A 66 -4.79 15.22 19.40
N GLY A 67 -3.71 15.69 18.77
CA GLY A 67 -2.42 15.00 18.77
C GLY A 67 -2.42 13.68 18.00
N LEU A 68 -3.34 13.50 17.04
CA LEU A 68 -3.48 12.28 16.25
C LEU A 68 -2.86 12.44 14.86
N ASP A 69 -1.84 11.62 14.60
CA ASP A 69 -1.20 11.49 13.30
C ASP A 69 -1.34 10.05 12.78
N PHE A 70 -1.48 9.93 11.46
CA PHE A 70 -1.35 8.64 10.80
C PHE A 70 0.14 8.36 10.58
N TYR A 71 0.71 7.56 11.47
CA TYR A 71 2.13 7.24 11.51
C TYR A 71 2.39 5.85 10.93
N LEU A 72 3.02 5.80 9.76
CA LEU A 72 3.49 4.56 9.15
C LEU A 72 4.99 4.43 9.33
N ARG A 73 5.41 3.24 9.77
CA ARG A 73 6.80 2.87 9.98
C ARG A 73 7.05 1.51 9.32
N MET A 74 8.19 1.39 8.65
CA MET A 74 8.72 0.14 8.11
C MET A 74 10.11 -0.05 8.71
N ASP A 75 10.29 -1.19 9.39
CA ASP A 75 11.52 -1.68 10.04
C ASP A 75 11.72 -3.18 9.77
#